data_AF-A0A9P6APV8-F1
#
_entry.id   AF-A0A9P6APV8-F1
#
_cell.length_a   1.000
_cell.length_b   1.000
_cell.length_c   1.000
_cell.angle_alpha   90.00
_cell.angle_beta   90.00
_cell.angle_gamma   90.00
#
_symmetry.space_group_name_H-M   'P 1'
#
loop_
_entity.id
_entity.type
_entity.pdbx_description
1 polymer ?
#
loop_
_entity_poly.entity_id
_entity_poly.type
_entity_poly.pdbx_seq_one_letter_code
_entity_poly.pdbx_strand_id
1 'polypeptide(L)'
;MDSIAGNMDVIAGDMDVIAGDIDVIVGDMDSIAGDMDVIVGDTHSVAGDMDSIAGDMDVIVGDMHSVAGDMDILVGDMHSVAGDMDILVGDMHSVAGDMDILVGDMHSVAGDMDILVGDMHSVAGDMDILVGDMHSVAGDMDILVGDMPDIAGDMDILVGAMHSICMS
;
A
#
# COMPACT_ATOMS: atom_id res chain seq x y z
N MET A 1 5.38 -30.15 2.37
CA MET A 1 5.69 -29.90 0.95
C MET A 1 4.57 -30.43 0.11
N ASP A 2 3.42 -29.82 0.36
CA ASP A 2 2.35 -29.77 -0.58
C ASP A 2 2.73 -28.64 -1.53
N SER A 3 3.02 -29.01 -2.78
CA SER A 3 3.44 -28.08 -3.82
C SER A 3 2.66 -28.37 -5.09
N ILE A 4 2.20 -27.32 -5.75
CA ILE A 4 1.37 -27.41 -6.94
C ILE A 4 2.01 -26.55 -8.04
N ALA A 5 1.92 -27.04 -9.28
CA ALA A 5 2.37 -26.28 -10.44
C ALA A 5 1.40 -26.42 -11.63
N GLY A 6 1.23 -25.33 -12.37
CA GLY A 6 0.35 -25.21 -13.54
C GLY A 6 -0.86 -24.31 -13.27
N ASN A 7 -1.70 -24.13 -14.29
CA ASN A 7 -2.86 -23.25 -14.20
C ASN A 7 -4.06 -24.01 -13.64
N MET A 8 -4.75 -23.43 -12.67
CA MET A 8 -5.92 -24.02 -12.02
C MET A 8 -6.97 -22.96 -11.70
N ASP A 9 -8.24 -23.34 -11.74
CA ASP A 9 -9.31 -22.43 -11.37
C ASP A 9 -9.33 -22.19 -9.85
N VAL A 10 -9.18 -23.24 -9.02
CA VAL A 10 -9.36 -23.15 -7.57
C VAL A 10 -8.38 -24.05 -6.81
N ILE A 11 -7.73 -23.48 -5.80
CA ILE A 11 -7.00 -24.20 -4.75
C ILE A 11 -7.66 -23.90 -3.40
N ALA A 12 -7.86 -24.94 -2.58
CA ALA A 12 -8.44 -24.82 -1.26
C ALA A 12 -7.67 -25.67 -0.25
N GLY A 13 -7.27 -25.04 0.86
CA GLY A 13 -6.43 -25.59 1.92
C GLY A 13 -5.01 -25.04 1.88
N ASP A 14 -4.29 -25.26 2.98
CA ASP A 14 -2.96 -24.71 3.19
C ASP A 14 -1.93 -25.41 2.28
N MET A 15 -1.02 -24.64 1.67
CA MET A 15 0.01 -25.15 0.78
C MET A 15 1.34 -24.43 1.02
N ASP A 16 2.46 -25.15 0.86
CA ASP A 16 3.78 -24.50 0.97
C ASP A 16 4.05 -23.67 -0.29
N VAL A 17 3.89 -24.26 -1.49
CA VAL A 17 4.30 -23.60 -2.75
C VAL A 17 3.27 -23.78 -3.87
N ILE A 18 2.90 -22.69 -4.51
CA ILE A 18 2.11 -22.66 -5.76
C ILE A 18 2.90 -21.96 -6.85
N ALA A 19 2.91 -22.55 -8.06
CA ALA A 19 3.53 -21.94 -9.23
C ALA A 19 2.64 -22.06 -10.48
N GLY A 20 2.19 -20.95 -11.03
CA GLY A 20 1.28 -20.87 -12.19
C GLY A 20 0.08 -19.97 -11.92
N ASP A 21 -0.72 -19.74 -12.95
CA ASP A 21 -1.84 -18.79 -12.87
C ASP A 21 -3.06 -19.45 -12.23
N ILE A 22 -3.61 -18.85 -11.16
CA ILE A 22 -4.69 -19.42 -10.36
C ILE A 22 -5.82 -18.41 -10.16
N ASP A 23 -7.05 -18.72 -10.60
CA ASP A 23 -8.14 -17.76 -10.40
C ASP A 23 -8.43 -17.53 -8.90
N VAL A 24 -8.53 -18.60 -8.09
CA VAL A 24 -8.88 -18.48 -6.66
C VAL A 24 -8.03 -19.39 -5.76
N ILE A 25 -7.44 -18.81 -4.72
CA ILE A 25 -6.75 -19.51 -3.63
C ILE A 25 -7.46 -19.22 -2.31
N VAL A 26 -7.75 -20.27 -1.54
CA VAL A 26 -8.31 -20.15 -0.18
C VAL A 26 -7.52 -21.02 0.80
N GLY A 27 -6.85 -20.42 1.76
CA GLY A 27 -5.99 -21.10 2.75
C GLY A 27 -4.64 -20.39 2.90
N ASP A 28 -3.84 -20.86 3.84
CA ASP A 28 -2.56 -20.23 4.17
C ASP A 28 -1.44 -20.74 3.26
N MET A 29 -0.53 -19.85 2.88
CA MET A 29 0.47 -20.09 1.84
C MET A 29 1.87 -19.62 2.26
N ASP A 30 2.93 -20.39 1.99
CA ASP A 30 4.30 -19.84 2.16
C ASP A 30 4.75 -19.05 0.93
N SER A 31 4.50 -19.57 -0.28
CA SER A 31 4.97 -18.93 -1.51
C SER A 31 4.08 -19.17 -2.72
N ILE A 32 3.73 -18.10 -3.42
CA ILE A 32 2.98 -18.14 -4.68
C ILE A 32 3.75 -17.40 -5.77
N ALA A 33 3.83 -17.99 -6.95
CA ALA A 33 4.41 -17.36 -8.14
C ALA A 33 3.52 -17.57 -9.37
N GLY A 34 2.96 -16.50 -9.92
CA GLY A 34 1.99 -16.51 -11.02
C GLY A 34 0.86 -15.52 -10.77
N ASP A 35 0.04 -15.28 -11.77
CA ASP A 35 -1.06 -14.31 -11.67
C ASP A 35 -2.29 -14.94 -10.99
N MET A 36 -3.02 -14.15 -10.20
CA MET A 36 -4.20 -14.62 -9.47
C MET A 36 -5.35 -13.63 -9.53
N ASP A 37 -6.60 -14.10 -9.58
CA ASP A 37 -7.71 -13.16 -9.41
C ASP A 37 -7.98 -12.90 -7.92
N VAL A 38 -8.01 -13.95 -7.09
CA VAL A 38 -8.39 -13.86 -5.67
C VAL A 38 -7.52 -14.72 -4.76
N ILE A 39 -6.98 -14.11 -3.71
CA ILE A 39 -6.33 -14.80 -2.58
C ILE A 39 -7.13 -14.53 -1.31
N VAL A 40 -7.46 -15.58 -0.56
CA VAL A 40 -8.07 -15.49 0.77
C VAL A 40 -7.28 -16.36 1.76
N GLY A 41 -6.62 -15.74 2.72
CA GLY A 41 -5.73 -16.39 3.68
C GLY A 41 -4.38 -15.69 3.76
N ASP A 42 -3.59 -16.08 4.75
CA ASP A 42 -2.31 -15.41 5.02
C ASP A 42 -1.23 -15.99 4.11
N THR A 43 -0.38 -15.13 3.53
CA THR A 43 0.72 -15.58 2.65
C THR A 43 2.05 -14.91 2.96
N HIS A 44 3.10 -15.70 3.12
CA HIS A 44 4.43 -15.14 3.39
C HIS A 44 5.05 -14.45 2.15
N SER A 45 4.87 -15.00 0.94
CA SER A 45 5.43 -14.38 -0.27
C SER A 45 4.59 -14.59 -1.51
N VAL A 46 4.34 -13.53 -2.28
CA VAL A 46 3.63 -13.59 -3.56
C VAL A 46 4.35 -12.80 -4.64
N ALA A 47 4.44 -13.38 -5.83
CA ALA A 47 4.95 -12.73 -7.02
C ALA A 47 4.04 -12.96 -8.23
N GLY A 48 3.47 -11.89 -8.77
CA GLY A 48 2.49 -11.92 -9.87
C GLY A 48 1.40 -10.88 -9.67
N ASP A 49 0.58 -10.67 -10.71
CA ASP A 49 -0.49 -9.67 -10.64
C ASP A 49 -1.73 -10.25 -9.96
N MET A 50 -2.45 -9.41 -9.20
CA MET A 50 -3.61 -9.82 -8.40
C MET A 50 -4.81 -8.88 -8.52
N ASP A 51 -6.02 -9.40 -8.66
CA ASP A 51 -7.22 -8.55 -8.57
C ASP A 51 -7.61 -8.26 -7.11
N SER A 52 -7.67 -9.28 -6.25
CA SER A 52 -8.12 -9.11 -4.86
C SER A 52 -7.36 -9.99 -3.86
N ILE A 53 -6.95 -9.40 -2.75
CA ILE A 53 -6.32 -10.11 -1.62
C ILE A 53 -7.10 -9.82 -0.34
N ALA A 54 -7.34 -10.87 0.45
CA ALA A 54 -7.92 -10.77 1.79
C ALA A 54 -7.16 -11.69 2.77
N GLY A 55 -6.34 -11.10 3.62
CA GLY A 55 -5.42 -11.79 4.54
C GLY A 55 -4.12 -11.01 4.72
N ASP A 56 -3.33 -11.42 5.71
CA ASP A 56 -2.07 -10.74 6.04
C ASP A 56 -0.93 -11.30 5.18
N MET A 57 -0.01 -10.42 4.76
CA MET A 57 1.02 -10.79 3.77
C MET A 57 2.38 -10.17 4.08
N ASP A 58 3.44 -10.96 4.19
CA ASP A 58 4.76 -10.37 4.50
C ASP A 58 5.36 -9.67 3.26
N VAL A 59 5.40 -10.34 2.09
CA VAL A 59 6.01 -9.76 0.88
C VAL A 59 5.17 -10.02 -0.36
N ILE A 60 4.84 -8.96 -1.09
CA ILE A 60 4.13 -9.04 -2.36
C ILE A 60 4.85 -8.23 -3.44
N VAL A 61 4.98 -8.81 -4.63
CA VAL A 61 5.55 -8.17 -5.81
C VAL A 61 4.64 -8.38 -7.02
N GLY A 62 4.07 -7.29 -7.54
CA GLY A 62 3.15 -7.30 -8.67
C GLY A 62 2.07 -6.23 -8.53
N ASP A 63 1.30 -6.01 -9.59
CA ASP A 63 0.23 -5.01 -9.57
C ASP A 63 -1.03 -5.59 -8.91
N MET A 64 -1.75 -4.75 -8.17
CA MET A 64 -2.94 -5.17 -7.42
C MET A 64 -4.12 -4.22 -7.62
N HIS A 65 -5.33 -4.76 -7.70
CA HIS A 65 -6.52 -3.91 -7.64
C HIS A 65 -6.95 -3.60 -6.20
N SER A 66 -7.22 -4.62 -5.38
CA SER A 66 -7.69 -4.43 -4.01
C SER A 66 -6.97 -5.33 -3.01
N VAL A 67 -6.51 -4.77 -1.89
CA VAL A 67 -5.92 -5.53 -0.78
C VAL A 67 -6.61 -5.19 0.53
N ALA A 68 -6.90 -6.20 1.33
CA ALA A 68 -7.41 -6.06 2.68
C ALA A 68 -6.65 -6.98 3.65
N GLY A 69 -5.97 -6.41 4.63
CA GLY A 69 -5.05 -7.10 5.54
C GLY A 69 -3.75 -6.31 5.70
N ASP A 70 -2.96 -6.69 6.69
CA ASP A 70 -1.71 -6.00 7.01
C ASP A 70 -0.56 -6.54 6.15
N MET A 71 0.39 -5.68 5.78
CA MET A 71 1.52 -6.07 4.92
C MET A 71 2.86 -5.48 5.32
N ASP A 72 3.93 -6.27 5.34
CA ASP A 72 5.26 -5.71 5.62
C ASP A 72 5.83 -5.01 4.37
N ILE A 73 5.85 -5.67 3.21
CA ILE A 73 6.49 -5.15 2.00
C ILE A 73 5.62 -5.34 0.76
N LEU A 74 5.37 -4.24 0.08
CA LEU A 74 4.53 -4.19 -1.09
C LEU A 74 5.22 -3.47 -2.25
N VAL A 75 5.37 -4.15 -3.39
CA VAL A 75 6.03 -3.59 -4.57
C VAL A 75 5.16 -3.76 -5.81
N GLY A 76 4.72 -2.66 -6.39
CA GLY A 76 3.82 -2.63 -7.56
C GLY A 76 2.77 -1.54 -7.44
N ASP A 77 1.97 -1.36 -8.49
CA ASP A 77 0.93 -0.33 -8.51
C ASP A 77 -0.39 -0.86 -7.94
N MET A 78 -1.14 0.02 -7.27
CA MET A 78 -2.36 -0.35 -6.56
C MET A 78 -3.53 0.60 -6.74
N HIS A 79 -4.74 0.04 -6.70
CA HIS A 79 -5.93 0.87 -6.61
C HIS A 79 -6.35 1.13 -5.15
N SER A 80 -6.61 0.09 -4.36
CA SER A 80 -7.07 0.29 -2.98
C SER A 80 -6.46 -0.69 -1.98
N VAL A 81 -5.99 -0.17 -0.85
CA VAL A 81 -5.51 -0.97 0.29
C VAL A 81 -6.27 -0.58 1.56
N ALA A 82 -6.63 -1.58 2.36
CA ALA A 82 -7.17 -1.42 3.70
C ALA A 82 -6.42 -2.33 4.69
N GLY A 83 -5.66 -1.72 5.61
CA GLY A 83 -4.71 -2.41 6.48
C GLY A 83 -3.43 -1.60 6.61
N ASP A 84 -2.62 -1.96 7.59
CA ASP A 84 -1.37 -1.26 7.90
C ASP A 84 -0.23 -1.79 7.01
N MET A 85 0.74 -0.92 6.68
CA MET A 85 1.90 -1.31 5.86
C MET A 85 3.23 -0.73 6.33
N ASP A 86 4.29 -1.53 6.36
CA ASP A 86 5.62 -0.99 6.68
C ASP A 86 6.25 -0.31 5.44
N ILE A 87 6.30 -0.98 4.30
CA ILE A 87 7.01 -0.48 3.10
C ILE A 87 6.18 -0.66 1.84
N LEU A 88 5.97 0.45 1.12
CA LEU A 88 5.37 0.47 -0.19
C LEU A 88 6.27 1.12 -1.24
N VAL A 89 6.40 0.45 -2.38
CA VAL A 89 7.10 0.95 -3.56
C VAL A 89 6.21 0.81 -4.80
N GLY A 90 5.72 1.93 -5.31
CA GLY A 90 4.78 1.99 -6.44
C GLY A 90 3.72 3.07 -6.25
N ASP A 91 2.87 3.25 -7.24
CA ASP A 91 1.81 4.27 -7.18
C ASP A 91 0.52 3.72 -6.59
N MET A 92 -0.21 4.53 -5.83
CA MET A 92 -1.50 4.12 -5.28
C MET A 92 -2.62 5.16 -5.41
N HIS A 93 -3.85 4.69 -5.64
CA HIS A 93 -5.02 5.53 -5.53
C HIS A 93 -5.52 5.77 -4.08
N SER A 94 -5.77 4.74 -3.28
CA SER A 94 -6.31 4.96 -1.92
C SER A 94 -5.82 3.96 -0.86
N VAL A 95 -5.39 4.47 0.30
CA VAL A 95 -5.09 3.66 1.50
C VAL A 95 -6.04 4.04 2.65
N ALA A 96 -6.47 3.04 3.40
CA ALA A 96 -7.05 3.20 4.73
C ALA A 96 -6.28 2.31 5.74
N GLY A 97 -5.41 2.93 6.54
CA GLY A 97 -4.42 2.26 7.39
C GLY A 97 -3.15 3.09 7.49
N ASP A 98 -2.30 2.73 8.45
CA ASP A 98 -1.06 3.46 8.74
C ASP A 98 0.09 2.94 7.85
N MET A 99 1.07 3.82 7.55
CA MET A 99 2.22 3.49 6.69
C MET A 99 3.55 4.03 7.20
N ASP A 100 4.58 3.20 7.30
CA ASP A 100 5.91 3.71 7.68
C ASP A 100 6.62 4.38 6.48
N ILE A 101 6.74 3.70 5.34
CA ILE A 101 7.52 4.17 4.19
C ILE A 101 6.78 3.99 2.88
N LEU A 102 6.63 5.08 2.13
CA LEU A 102 6.08 5.10 0.79
C LEU A 102 7.07 5.73 -0.21
N VAL A 103 7.32 5.03 -1.31
CA VAL A 103 8.07 5.54 -2.47
C VAL A 103 7.22 5.40 -3.73
N GLY A 104 6.68 6.52 -4.20
CA GLY A 104 5.74 6.58 -5.32
C GLY A 104 4.68 7.64 -5.10
N ASP A 105 3.78 7.81 -6.07
CA ASP A 105 2.73 8.82 -6.02
C ASP A 105 1.45 8.26 -5.40
N MET A 106 0.72 9.11 -4.65
CA MET A 106 -0.49 8.68 -3.96
C MET A 106 -1.64 9.68 -4.04
N HIS A 107 -2.86 9.19 -4.27
CA HIS A 107 -4.03 10.08 -4.36
C HIS A 107 -4.68 10.37 -2.99
N SER A 108 -4.93 9.36 -2.16
CA SER A 108 -5.54 9.59 -0.84
C SER A 108 -5.11 8.59 0.23
N VAL A 109 -4.89 9.08 1.45
CA VAL A 109 -4.65 8.27 2.65
C VAL A 109 -5.62 8.66 3.75
N ALA A 110 -6.14 7.67 4.45
CA ALA A 110 -6.79 7.82 5.75
C ALA A 110 -6.04 6.96 6.78
N GLY A 111 -5.15 7.58 7.53
CA GLY A 111 -4.14 6.93 8.38
C GLY A 111 -2.89 7.79 8.46
N ASP A 112 -2.01 7.45 9.39
CA ASP A 112 -0.77 8.18 9.65
C ASP A 112 0.36 7.67 8.74
N MET A 113 1.33 8.53 8.43
CA MET A 113 2.46 8.17 7.59
C MET A 113 3.80 8.75 8.05
N ASP A 114 4.83 7.92 8.23
CA ASP A 114 6.13 8.43 8.66
C ASP A 114 6.91 9.08 7.49
N ILE A 115 7.08 8.38 6.37
CA ILE A 115 7.94 8.88 5.27
C ILE A 115 7.27 8.68 3.91
N LEU A 116 7.15 9.77 3.15
CA LEU A 116 6.81 9.77 1.73
C LEU A 116 7.90 10.38 0.86
N VAL A 117 8.25 9.66 -0.20
CA VAL A 117 9.01 10.17 -1.34
C VAL A 117 8.18 10.03 -2.62
N GLY A 118 7.60 11.13 -3.07
CA GLY A 118 6.66 11.19 -4.19
C GLY A 118 5.60 12.26 -3.99
N ASP A 119 4.68 12.40 -4.94
CA ASP A 119 3.62 13.41 -4.87
C ASP A 119 2.36 12.84 -4.23
N MET A 120 1.65 13.68 -3.46
CA MET A 120 0.44 13.26 -2.76
C MET A 120 -0.70 14.26 -2.85
N HIS A 121 -1.92 13.76 -3.11
CA HIS A 121 -3.07 14.64 -3.23
C HIS A 121 -3.78 14.92 -1.90
N SER A 122 -4.02 13.91 -1.06
CA SER A 122 -4.72 14.14 0.22
C SER A 122 -4.34 13.16 1.31
N VAL A 123 -4.22 13.66 2.54
CA VAL A 123 -4.05 12.87 3.77
C VAL A 123 -5.08 13.29 4.80
N ALA A 124 -5.68 12.30 5.44
CA ALA A 124 -6.44 12.47 6.67
C ALA A 124 -5.78 11.62 7.77
N GLY A 125 -4.83 12.25 8.47
CA GLY A 125 -3.87 11.62 9.37
C GLY A 125 -2.61 12.49 9.46
N ASP A 126 -1.72 12.13 10.38
CA ASP A 126 -0.48 12.86 10.63
C ASP A 126 0.63 12.37 9.69
N MET A 127 1.59 13.24 9.37
CA MET A 127 2.74 12.89 8.53
C MET A 127 4.07 13.45 9.03
N ASP A 128 5.08 12.61 9.21
CA ASP A 128 6.38 13.09 9.68
C ASP A 128 7.19 13.76 8.55
N ILE A 129 7.43 13.07 7.43
CA ILE A 129 8.32 13.56 6.36
C ILE A 129 7.73 13.36 4.97
N LEU A 130 7.61 14.46 4.23
CA LEU A 130 7.33 14.46 2.80
C LEU A 130 8.48 15.05 1.98
N VAL A 131 8.87 14.33 0.93
CA VAL A 131 9.69 14.82 -0.17
C VAL A 131 8.91 14.69 -1.49
N GLY A 132 8.32 15.80 -1.93
CA GLY A 132 7.44 15.87 -3.09
C GLY A 132 6.35 16.93 -2.87
N ASP A 133 5.44 17.06 -3.83
CA ASP A 133 4.35 18.03 -3.74
C ASP A 133 3.13 17.43 -3.03
N MET A 134 2.47 18.25 -2.20
CA MET A 134 1.24 17.85 -1.51
C MET A 134 0.08 18.78 -1.86
N HIS A 135 -1.13 18.25 -2.04
CA HIS A 135 -2.29 19.13 -2.23
C HIS A 135 -3.02 19.47 -0.92
N SER A 136 -3.28 18.50 -0.05
CA SER A 136 -4.00 18.78 1.20
C SER A 136 -3.68 17.81 2.33
N VAL A 137 -3.64 18.31 3.58
CA VAL A 137 -3.53 17.50 4.80
C VAL A 137 -4.58 17.92 5.80
N ALA A 138 -5.24 16.95 6.40
CA ALA A 138 -6.10 17.10 7.57
C ALA A 138 -5.49 16.30 8.73
N GLY A 139 -4.50 16.91 9.38
CA GLY A 139 -3.60 16.33 10.38
C GLY A 139 -2.35 17.20 10.50
N ASP A 140 -1.43 16.80 11.36
CA ASP A 140 -0.18 17.50 11.60
C ASP A 140 0.91 17.03 10.64
N MET A 141 1.87 17.90 10.33
CA MET A 141 3.01 17.60 9.46
C MET A 141 4.34 18.11 10.00
N ASP A 142 5.34 17.26 10.19
CA ASP A 142 6.63 17.72 10.72
C ASP A 142 7.49 18.40 9.64
N ILE A 143 7.76 17.73 8.51
CA ILE A 143 8.69 18.21 7.47
C ILE A 143 8.12 18.04 6.07
N LEU A 144 8.07 19.15 5.31
CA LEU A 144 7.79 19.16 3.88
C LEU A 144 8.95 19.74 3.07
N VAL A 145 9.38 18.99 2.05
CA VAL A 145 10.24 19.47 0.95
C VAL A 145 9.48 19.40 -0.37
N GLY A 146 8.79 20.49 -0.71
CA GLY A 146 7.95 20.63 -1.90
C GLY A 146 6.89 21.70 -1.72
N ASP A 147 5.91 21.74 -2.62
CA ASP A 147 4.84 22.73 -2.59
C ASP A 147 3.57 22.17 -1.92
N MET A 148 2.91 22.98 -1.09
CA MET A 148 1.62 22.63 -0.48
C MET A 148 0.64 23.81 -0.45
N PRO A 149 -0.56 23.71 -1.03
CA PRO A 149 -1.53 24.78 -0.97
C PRO A 149 -2.34 24.82 0.33
N ASP A 150 -2.73 23.68 0.92
CA ASP A 150 -3.68 23.64 2.04
C ASP A 150 -3.25 22.64 3.15
N ILE A 151 -3.25 23.09 4.40
CA ILE A 151 -3.12 22.25 5.61
C ILE A 151 -4.16 22.64 6.66
N ALA A 152 -4.77 21.65 7.28
CA ALA A 152 -5.70 21.76 8.39
C ALA A 152 -5.14 21.05 9.64
N GLY A 153 -4.00 21.55 10.10
CA GLY A 153 -3.23 21.10 11.26
C GLY A 153 -1.98 21.96 11.40
N ASP A 154 -1.03 21.51 12.21
CA ASP A 154 0.24 22.21 12.43
C ASP A 154 1.32 21.75 11.43
N MET A 155 2.25 22.65 11.10
CA MET A 155 3.44 22.31 10.32
C MET A 155 4.71 22.90 10.92
N ASP A 156 5.73 22.08 11.11
CA ASP A 156 7.01 22.47 11.72
C ASP A 156 7.99 23.08 10.71
N ILE A 157 8.28 22.37 9.61
CA ILE A 157 9.28 22.78 8.61
C ILE A 157 8.74 22.69 7.19
N LEU A 158 8.78 23.81 6.46
CA LEU A 158 8.53 23.87 5.02
C LEU A 158 9.77 24.32 4.24
N VAL A 159 10.12 23.56 3.21
CA VAL A 159 11.09 23.93 2.17
C VAL A 159 10.40 23.89 0.80
N GLY A 160 9.72 24.99 0.46
CA GLY A 160 9.02 25.15 -0.82
C GLY A 160 8.04 26.31 -0.79
N ALA A 161 6.96 26.25 -1.57
CA ALA A 161 5.90 27.26 -1.58
C ALA A 161 4.65 26.79 -0.84
N MET A 162 4.10 27.68 0.00
CA MET A 162 2.75 27.54 0.56
C MET A 162 1.82 28.63 0.03
N HIS A 163 0.60 28.25 -0.36
CA HIS A 163 -0.37 29.18 -0.97
C HIS A 163 -1.56 29.56 -0.07
N SER A 164 -1.93 28.76 0.93
CA SER A 164 -3.03 29.05 1.87
C SER A 164 -2.72 28.49 3.26
N ILE A 165 -2.85 29.32 4.30
CA ILE A 165 -2.68 28.89 5.70
C ILE A 165 -4.05 28.99 6.37
N CYS A 166 -4.64 27.85 6.73
CA CYS A 166 -5.80 27.81 7.62
C CYS A 166 -5.32 27.40 9.02
N MET A 167 -4.55 28.27 9.69
CA MET A 167 -4.20 28.09 11.11
C MET A 167 -5.49 28.24 11.93
N SER A 168 -5.89 27.18 12.64
CA SER A 168 -6.91 27.24 13.70
C SER A 168 -6.30 27.63 15.05
#